data_AF-A0A7V1RG67-F1
#
_entry.id   AF-A0A7V1RG67-F1
#
_cell.length_a   1.000
_cell.length_b   1.000
_cell.length_c   1.000
_cell.angle_alpha   90.00
_cell.angle_beta   90.00
_cell.angle_gamma   90.00
#
_symmetry.space_group_name_H-M   'P 1'
#
loop_
_entity.id
_entity.type
_entity.pdbx_description
1 polymer ?
#
loop_
_entity_poly.entity_id
_entity_poly.type
_entity_poly.pdbx_seq_one_letter_code
_entity_poly.pdbx_strand_id
1 'polypeptide(L)'
;MRITDMRGVDLNRFQFDYDLTFAVLMQDSDGRTLARFGSHPPEAMSIAGLKAAMRRVLALPKGGEDRDPARGAPRLLEHSRVYRESRMAREPCAHCHYANDVRFRQLRADGRFRKEMLFQHPPPETLGLALEADRCDTVAAVAPDSAAGRAGIRPGDRVVRVGGAPVITRADVQNVLDRIPDPGSVRLEVERAGRTLGFTLDLPAGWRRHDISWRASAASIPPTVGIWGEPLAGNAKRAMEIAPDRLALRVTFLFPGEEWARTRGGLRLGDVIVAVDGSELPAMTARQFHSHFRLTHEVGGTAALTVVREGRRVNLEVPCLEVREE
;
A
#
# COMPACT_ATOMS: atom_id res chain seq x y z
N MET A 1 23.80 10.06 -1.78
CA MET A 1 23.67 9.10 -2.89
C MET A 1 22.25 9.18 -3.45
N ARG A 2 22.08 9.18 -4.77
CA ARG A 2 20.77 9.07 -5.43
C ARG A 2 20.73 7.74 -6.18
N ILE A 3 19.72 6.92 -5.90
CA ILE A 3 19.48 5.66 -6.60
C ILE A 3 18.31 5.89 -7.56
N THR A 4 18.52 5.62 -8.84
CA THR A 4 17.48 5.67 -9.89
C THR A 4 17.31 4.34 -10.61
N ASP A 5 18.12 3.35 -10.24
CA ASP A 5 18.11 2.00 -10.79
C ASP A 5 18.39 1.04 -9.64
N MET A 6 17.50 0.07 -9.45
CA MET A 6 17.57 -0.91 -8.37
C MET A 6 18.52 -2.08 -8.65
N ARG A 7 19.08 -2.18 -9.85
CA ARG A 7 20.10 -3.19 -10.15
C ARG A 7 21.34 -2.99 -9.27
N GLY A 8 21.83 -4.08 -8.68
CA GLY A 8 22.94 -4.10 -7.73
C GLY A 8 22.61 -3.50 -6.35
N VAL A 9 21.38 -3.04 -6.12
CA VAL A 9 20.97 -2.50 -4.82
C VAL A 9 20.64 -3.64 -3.85
N ASP A 10 21.33 -3.67 -2.72
CA ASP A 10 21.05 -4.63 -1.66
C ASP A 10 19.74 -4.30 -0.93
N LEU A 11 18.69 -5.07 -1.25
CA LEU A 11 17.36 -4.93 -0.66
C LEU A 11 17.32 -5.30 0.84
N ASN A 12 18.37 -5.90 1.40
CA ASN A 12 18.49 -6.07 2.86
C ASN A 12 19.04 -4.80 3.53
N ARG A 13 19.80 -3.97 2.80
CA ARG A 13 20.37 -2.72 3.32
C ARG A 13 19.45 -1.51 3.07
N PHE A 14 18.76 -1.48 1.93
CA PHE A 14 17.87 -0.40 1.54
C PHE A 14 16.40 -0.82 1.75
N GLN A 15 15.96 -0.85 3.01
CA GLN A 15 14.61 -1.29 3.40
C GLN A 15 13.64 -0.11 3.53
N PHE A 16 12.65 -0.05 2.65
CA PHE A 16 11.53 0.89 2.66
C PHE A 16 10.35 0.26 1.90
N ASP A 17 9.20 0.92 1.91
CA ASP A 17 8.09 0.47 1.07
C ASP A 17 8.40 0.71 -0.42
N TYR A 18 8.76 -0.36 -1.12
CA TYR A 18 9.22 -0.30 -2.50
C TYR A 18 8.16 0.15 -3.51
N ASP A 19 6.88 0.21 -3.13
CA ASP A 19 5.81 0.75 -3.99
C ASP A 19 5.73 2.28 -3.98
N LEU A 20 6.51 2.96 -3.13
CA LEU A 20 6.52 4.41 -3.05
C LEU A 20 7.16 5.05 -4.30
N THR A 21 6.65 6.21 -4.70
CA THR A 21 7.24 7.04 -5.75
C THR A 21 8.49 7.78 -5.28
N PHE A 22 8.67 7.94 -3.97
CA PHE A 22 9.81 8.64 -3.37
C PHE A 22 10.12 8.07 -1.98
N ALA A 23 11.40 7.77 -1.74
CA ALA A 23 11.91 7.36 -0.44
C ALA A 23 13.32 7.91 -0.20
N VAL A 24 13.62 8.23 1.05
CA VAL A 24 14.93 8.68 1.53
C VAL A 24 15.29 7.82 2.74
N LEU A 25 16.47 7.21 2.69
CA LEU A 25 17.10 6.59 3.85
C LEU A 25 18.23 7.51 4.32
N MET A 26 18.19 7.89 5.59
CA MET A 26 19.24 8.64 6.25
C MET A 26 20.10 7.63 7.00
N GLN A 27 21.35 7.43 6.58
CA GLN A 27 22.22 6.37 7.08
C GLN A 27 23.54 6.93 7.64
N ASP A 28 24.15 6.20 8.56
CA ASP A 28 25.53 6.46 9.02
C ASP A 28 26.58 5.88 8.03
N SER A 29 27.86 6.08 8.32
CA SER A 29 28.97 5.56 7.50
C SER A 29 29.03 4.03 7.44
N ASP A 30 28.47 3.34 8.43
CA ASP A 30 28.43 1.88 8.52
C ASP A 30 27.18 1.29 7.83
N GLY A 31 26.33 2.15 7.26
CA GLY A 31 25.09 1.77 6.60
C GLY A 31 23.91 1.52 7.52
N ARG A 32 23.98 1.89 8.80
CA ARG A 32 22.83 1.81 9.71
C ARG A 32 21.79 2.82 9.27
N THR A 33 20.54 2.39 9.17
CA THR A 33 19.43 3.31 8.89
C THR A 33 19.07 4.09 10.17
N LEU A 34 19.37 5.38 10.17
CA LEU A 34 19.07 6.32 11.25
C LEU A 34 17.67 6.90 11.15
N ALA A 35 17.11 7.04 9.94
CA ALA A 35 15.72 7.42 9.71
C ALA A 35 15.28 7.10 8.28
N ARG A 36 13.98 6.98 8.10
CA ARG A 36 13.32 6.90 6.80
C ARG A 36 12.53 8.18 6.52
N PHE A 37 12.26 8.47 5.26
CA PHE A 37 11.28 9.47 4.84
C PHE A 37 10.71 9.02 3.48
N GLY A 38 9.45 9.30 3.20
CA GLY A 38 8.72 8.67 2.10
C GLY A 38 7.47 7.97 2.62
N SER A 39 6.30 8.36 2.13
CA SER A 39 5.01 7.78 2.50
C SER A 39 3.97 8.03 1.42
N HIS A 40 2.88 7.26 1.49
CA HIS A 40 1.63 7.55 0.82
C HIS A 40 0.57 7.98 1.87
N PRO A 41 -0.38 8.88 1.52
CA PRO A 41 -0.43 9.64 0.26
C PRO A 41 0.63 10.76 0.23
N PRO A 42 0.91 11.38 -0.94
CA PRO A 42 1.94 12.43 -1.05
C PRO A 42 1.77 13.60 -0.09
N GLU A 43 0.53 13.93 0.29
CA GLU A 43 0.16 14.99 1.22
C GLU A 43 0.59 14.68 2.67
N ALA A 44 0.91 13.42 2.98
CA ALA A 44 1.49 13.02 4.26
C ALA A 44 2.98 13.38 4.37
N MET A 45 3.54 14.09 3.38
CA MET A 45 4.93 14.51 3.33
C MET A 45 5.05 15.96 2.89
N SER A 46 6.12 16.62 3.34
CA SER A 46 6.49 17.94 2.86
C SER A 46 8.00 18.14 2.85
N ILE A 47 8.46 19.16 2.12
CA ILE A 47 9.87 19.58 2.16
C ILE A 47 10.26 20.09 3.56
N ALA A 48 9.34 20.74 4.28
CA ALA A 48 9.58 21.16 5.66
C ALA A 48 9.79 19.94 6.58
N GLY A 49 8.96 18.90 6.41
CA GLY A 49 9.10 17.61 7.10
C GLY A 49 10.42 16.93 6.84
N LEU A 50 10.86 16.87 5.57
CA LEU A 50 12.16 16.30 5.23
C LEU A 50 13.31 17.07 5.91
N LYS A 51 13.28 18.42 5.87
CA LYS A 51 14.28 19.25 6.55
C LYS A 51 14.27 19.04 8.07
N ALA A 52 13.09 18.93 8.68
CA ALA A 52 12.94 18.67 10.11
C ALA A 52 13.50 17.29 10.50
N ALA A 53 13.24 16.26 9.69
CA ALA A 53 13.78 14.92 9.87
C ALA A 53 15.30 14.90 9.77
N MET A 54 15.88 15.55 8.75
CA MET A 54 17.34 15.65 8.58
C MET A 54 18.02 16.34 9.75
N ARG A 55 17.44 17.45 10.26
CA ARG A 55 17.98 18.13 11.45
C ARG A 55 17.95 17.25 12.69
N ARG A 56 16.89 16.47 12.88
CA ARG A 56 16.78 15.52 14.00
C ARG A 56 17.79 14.38 13.89
N VAL A 57 18.03 13.84 12.69
CA VAL A 57 19.09 12.85 12.46
C VAL A 57 20.47 13.42 12.80
N LEU A 58 20.76 14.66 12.39
CA LEU A 58 22.04 15.33 12.71
C LEU A 58 22.24 15.59 14.21
N ALA A 59 21.15 15.67 14.98
CA ALA A 59 21.19 15.84 16.43
C ALA A 59 21.30 14.51 17.20
N LEU A 60 21.23 13.35 16.53
CA LEU A 60 21.40 12.06 17.19
C LEU A 60 22.84 11.88 17.70
N PRO A 61 23.04 11.19 18.84
CA PRO A 61 24.36 10.77 19.27
C PRO A 61 25.07 9.93 18.18
N LYS A 62 26.40 10.08 18.06
CA LYS A 62 27.20 9.26 17.13
C LYS A 62 26.97 7.77 17.42
N GLY A 63 26.71 7.01 16.36
CA GLY A 63 26.46 5.56 16.42
C GLY A 63 24.99 5.17 16.30
N GLY A 64 24.05 6.02 16.75
CA GLY A 64 22.60 5.78 16.65
C GLY A 64 22.12 4.41 17.16
N GLU A 65 20.83 4.12 17.01
CA GLU A 65 20.33 2.75 17.10
C GLU A 65 20.19 2.21 15.67
N ASP A 66 20.75 1.04 15.36
CA ASP A 66 20.53 0.38 14.08
C ASP A 66 19.06 -0.08 13.99
N ARG A 67 18.30 0.51 13.08
CA ARG A 67 16.88 0.22 12.89
C ARG A 67 16.64 -1.03 12.02
N ASP A 68 17.70 -1.58 11.40
CA ASP A 68 17.64 -2.73 10.49
C ASP A 68 18.72 -3.77 10.79
N PRO A 69 18.46 -4.73 11.69
CA PRO A 69 19.47 -5.70 12.10
C PRO A 69 19.80 -6.76 11.05
N ALA A 70 19.03 -6.88 9.96
CA ALA A 70 19.22 -7.92 8.96
C ALA A 70 20.39 -7.62 8.00
N ARG A 71 21.60 -8.03 8.40
CA ARG A 71 22.83 -7.95 7.59
C ARG A 71 23.24 -9.32 7.04
N GLY A 72 22.29 -10.00 6.39
CA GLY A 72 22.57 -11.25 5.66
C GLY A 72 23.35 -10.98 4.36
N ALA A 73 23.58 -12.03 3.57
CA ALA A 73 24.10 -11.88 2.22
C ALA A 73 23.24 -10.90 1.40
N PRO A 74 23.83 -10.10 0.49
CA PRO A 74 23.08 -9.14 -0.30
C PRO A 74 21.91 -9.77 -1.04
N ARG A 75 20.73 -9.17 -0.91
CA ARG A 75 19.52 -9.58 -1.64
C ARG A 75 19.31 -8.66 -2.82
N LEU A 76 19.68 -9.11 -4.00
CA LEU A 76 19.57 -8.33 -5.25
C LEU A 76 18.36 -8.78 -6.06
N LEU A 77 17.81 -7.89 -6.90
CA LEU A 77 16.74 -8.25 -7.86
C LEU A 77 17.21 -9.35 -8.81
N GLU A 78 18.46 -9.26 -9.25
CA GLU A 78 19.12 -10.13 -10.23
C GLU A 78 19.34 -11.55 -9.73
N HIS A 79 19.27 -11.77 -8.41
CA HIS A 79 19.30 -13.11 -7.83
C HIS A 79 17.99 -13.86 -8.06
N SER A 80 16.88 -13.16 -8.32
CA SER A 80 15.59 -13.78 -8.61
C SER A 80 15.53 -14.30 -10.05
N ARG A 81 15.21 -15.59 -10.20
CA ARG A 81 14.93 -16.19 -11.50
C ARG A 81 13.75 -15.51 -12.18
N VAL A 82 12.67 -15.26 -11.42
CA VAL A 82 11.45 -14.59 -11.91
C VAL A 82 11.76 -13.20 -12.47
N TYR A 83 12.67 -12.45 -11.84
CA TYR A 83 13.12 -11.17 -12.39
C TYR A 83 13.87 -11.36 -13.71
N ARG A 84 14.91 -12.21 -13.73
CA ARG A 84 15.76 -12.42 -14.91
C ARG A 84 14.99 -12.88 -16.15
N GLU A 85 13.92 -13.65 -15.98
CA GLU A 85 13.07 -14.14 -17.07
C GLU A 85 11.98 -13.13 -17.50
N SER A 86 11.70 -12.12 -16.68
CA SER A 86 10.64 -11.13 -16.92
C SER A 86 11.06 -10.02 -17.90
N ARG A 87 10.05 -9.33 -18.45
CA ARG A 87 10.25 -8.11 -19.25
C ARG A 87 10.95 -6.99 -18.47
N MET A 88 10.74 -6.91 -17.15
CA MET A 88 11.38 -5.92 -16.27
C MET A 88 12.91 -5.96 -16.35
N ALA A 89 13.51 -7.15 -16.49
CA ALA A 89 14.97 -7.28 -16.59
C ALA A 89 15.53 -6.76 -17.93
N ARG A 90 14.68 -6.56 -18.94
CA ARG A 90 15.05 -6.05 -20.26
C ARG A 90 14.85 -4.53 -20.38
N GLU A 91 14.31 -3.88 -19.35
CA GLU A 91 14.08 -2.45 -19.37
C GLU A 91 15.36 -1.64 -19.13
N PRO A 92 15.43 -0.38 -19.61
CA PRO A 92 16.61 0.46 -19.43
C PRO A 92 17.01 0.69 -17.97
N CYS A 93 16.05 0.69 -17.04
CA CYS A 93 16.27 0.89 -15.60
C CYS A 93 15.35 -0.03 -14.78
N ALA A 94 15.83 -0.55 -13.64
CA ALA A 94 14.97 -1.26 -12.69
C ALA A 94 14.34 -0.29 -11.69
N HIS A 95 13.01 -0.22 -11.67
CA HIS A 95 12.27 0.64 -10.73
C HIS A 95 12.18 0.01 -9.33
N CYS A 96 11.96 0.85 -8.30
CA CYS A 96 11.82 0.39 -6.91
C CYS A 96 10.74 -0.68 -6.73
N HIS A 97 9.55 -0.47 -7.29
CA HIS A 97 8.43 -1.39 -7.12
C HIS A 97 8.67 -2.79 -7.69
N TYR A 98 9.67 -2.97 -8.58
CA TYR A 98 10.08 -4.28 -9.08
C TYR A 98 10.50 -5.21 -7.94
N ALA A 99 11.00 -4.68 -6.82
CA ALA A 99 11.31 -5.48 -5.63
C ALA A 99 10.08 -6.22 -5.08
N ASN A 100 8.91 -5.57 -5.06
CA ASN A 100 7.66 -6.19 -4.60
C ASN A 100 7.02 -7.03 -5.70
N ASP A 101 7.04 -6.57 -6.95
CA ASP A 101 6.54 -7.35 -8.10
C ASP A 101 7.22 -8.72 -8.18
N VAL A 102 8.55 -8.72 -8.18
CA VAL A 102 9.37 -9.93 -8.24
C VAL A 102 9.15 -10.79 -7.00
N ARG A 103 9.12 -10.19 -5.81
CA ARG A 103 8.87 -10.91 -4.56
C ARG A 103 7.52 -11.63 -4.60
N PHE A 104 6.45 -10.96 -4.98
CA PHE A 104 5.13 -11.56 -5.00
C PHE A 104 4.97 -12.59 -6.10
N ARG A 105 5.50 -12.34 -7.31
CA ARG A 105 5.54 -13.35 -8.39
C ARG A 105 6.30 -14.60 -7.96
N GLN A 106 7.46 -14.47 -7.28
CA GLN A 106 8.19 -15.61 -6.72
C GLN A 106 7.38 -16.35 -5.64
N LEU A 107 6.80 -15.62 -4.68
CA LEU A 107 5.98 -16.23 -3.64
C LEU A 107 4.77 -16.99 -4.21
N ARG A 108 4.20 -16.51 -5.32
CA ARG A 108 3.13 -17.20 -6.04
C ARG A 108 3.64 -18.47 -6.70
N ALA A 109 4.77 -18.40 -7.41
CA ALA A 109 5.40 -19.56 -8.03
C ALA A 109 5.74 -20.65 -6.99
N ASP A 110 6.11 -20.24 -5.79
CA ASP A 110 6.44 -21.15 -4.68
C ASP A 110 5.20 -21.64 -3.90
N GLY A 111 3.98 -21.19 -4.23
CA GLY A 111 2.76 -21.54 -3.48
C GLY A 111 2.68 -20.93 -2.07
N ARG A 112 3.45 -19.88 -1.80
CA ARG A 112 3.60 -19.23 -0.48
C ARG A 112 2.95 -17.86 -0.39
N PHE A 113 2.42 -17.33 -1.49
CA PHE A 113 1.76 -16.04 -1.52
C PHE A 113 0.45 -16.07 -0.76
N ARG A 114 0.18 -14.99 -0.02
CA ARG A 114 -1.09 -14.72 0.65
C ARG A 114 -1.47 -13.27 0.40
N LYS A 115 -2.74 -12.97 0.12
CA LYS A 115 -3.19 -11.62 -0.21
C LYS A 115 -2.91 -10.62 0.91
N GLU A 116 -2.90 -11.09 2.16
CA GLU A 116 -2.57 -10.30 3.35
C GLU A 116 -1.17 -9.66 3.24
N MET A 117 -0.25 -10.27 2.49
CA MET A 117 1.10 -9.75 2.27
C MET A 117 1.13 -8.42 1.49
N LEU A 118 0.04 -8.07 0.80
CA LEU A 118 -0.09 -6.77 0.12
C LEU A 118 -0.27 -5.61 1.12
N PHE A 119 -0.72 -5.89 2.34
CA PHE A 119 -0.87 -4.91 3.41
C PHE A 119 0.43 -4.76 4.21
N GLN A 120 1.53 -4.55 3.50
CA GLN A 120 2.83 -4.19 4.07
C GLN A 120 2.89 -2.71 4.43
N HIS A 121 3.84 -2.34 5.29
CA HIS A 121 4.07 -0.98 5.79
C HIS A 121 2.79 -0.21 6.18
N PRO A 122 1.96 -0.75 7.10
CA PRO A 122 0.70 -0.13 7.47
C PRO A 122 0.91 1.33 7.91
N PRO A 123 0.12 2.28 7.40
CA PRO A 123 0.25 3.68 7.77
C PRO A 123 -0.22 3.90 9.23
N PRO A 124 0.27 4.92 9.96
CA PRO A 124 -0.17 5.24 11.33
C PRO A 124 -1.69 5.38 11.50
N GLU A 125 -2.43 5.71 10.44
CA GLU A 125 -3.89 5.78 10.43
C GLU A 125 -4.54 4.42 10.74
N THR A 126 -3.85 3.30 10.51
CA THR A 126 -4.32 1.98 10.96
C THR A 126 -4.38 1.84 12.48
N LEU A 127 -3.58 2.63 13.21
CA LEU A 127 -3.69 2.78 14.66
C LEU A 127 -4.70 3.87 15.06
N GLY A 128 -5.17 4.65 14.09
CA GLY A 128 -5.97 5.87 14.26
C GLY A 128 -5.16 7.15 14.49
N LEU A 129 -3.87 7.15 14.14
CA LEU A 129 -3.01 8.33 14.27
C LEU A 129 -2.86 9.04 12.92
N ALA A 130 -3.21 10.32 12.87
CA ALA A 130 -2.78 11.20 11.79
C ALA A 130 -1.57 12.00 12.27
N LEU A 131 -0.44 11.91 11.55
CA LEU A 131 0.78 12.66 11.88
C LEU A 131 0.91 13.89 10.98
N GLU A 132 1.40 15.00 11.54
CA GLU A 132 1.66 16.23 10.78
C GLU A 132 2.73 15.99 9.71
N ALA A 133 2.47 16.42 8.46
CA ALA A 133 3.44 16.29 7.37
C ALA A 133 4.75 17.05 7.62
N ASP A 134 4.67 18.23 8.24
CA ASP A 134 5.82 19.14 8.46
C ASP A 134 6.71 18.76 9.66
N ARG A 135 6.17 18.02 10.63
CA ARG A 135 6.93 17.55 11.81
C ARG A 135 7.23 16.05 11.75
N CYS A 136 6.39 15.29 11.04
CA CYS A 136 6.47 13.86 10.79
C CYS A 136 6.31 12.93 12.02
N ASP A 137 6.45 13.44 13.24
CA ASP A 137 6.32 12.69 14.50
C ASP A 137 5.22 13.24 15.43
N THR A 138 4.63 14.39 15.10
CA THR A 138 3.63 15.06 15.93
C THR A 138 2.24 14.61 15.51
N VAL A 139 1.40 14.22 16.47
CA VAL A 139 0.02 13.78 16.26
C VAL A 139 -0.85 14.99 15.94
N ALA A 140 -1.36 15.06 14.72
CA ALA A 140 -2.31 16.07 14.27
C ALA A 140 -3.74 15.75 14.75
N ALA A 141 -4.14 14.49 14.62
CA ALA A 141 -5.47 14.01 14.99
C ALA A 141 -5.42 12.55 15.43
N VAL A 142 -6.40 12.16 16.26
CA VAL A 142 -6.61 10.79 16.70
C VAL A 142 -8.06 10.39 16.43
N ALA A 143 -8.28 9.28 15.73
CA ALA A 143 -9.62 8.74 15.53
C ALA A 143 -10.19 8.23 16.86
N PRO A 144 -11.38 8.71 17.33
CA PRO A 144 -11.88 8.41 18.67
C PRO A 144 -11.99 6.91 18.99
N ASP A 145 -12.53 6.12 18.06
CA ASP A 145 -12.76 4.68 18.23
C ASP A 145 -11.60 3.81 17.75
N SER A 146 -10.41 4.38 17.64
CA SER A 146 -9.21 3.64 17.24
C SER A 146 -8.45 3.05 18.42
N ALA A 147 -7.43 2.22 18.13
CA ALA A 147 -6.56 1.69 19.16
C ALA A 147 -5.80 2.83 19.89
N ALA A 148 -5.34 3.84 19.16
CA ALA A 148 -4.70 5.02 19.74
C ALA A 148 -5.66 5.90 20.56
N GLY A 149 -6.90 6.09 20.06
CA GLY A 149 -7.95 6.84 20.75
C GLY A 149 -8.30 6.22 22.09
N ARG A 150 -8.57 4.91 22.11
CA ARG A 150 -8.82 4.15 23.35
C ARG A 150 -7.64 4.17 24.32
N ALA A 151 -6.41 4.15 23.81
CA ALA A 151 -5.22 4.24 24.66
C ALA A 151 -5.03 5.63 25.28
N GLY A 152 -5.73 6.67 24.81
CA GLY A 152 -5.65 8.03 25.34
C GLY A 152 -4.51 8.87 24.76
N ILE A 153 -4.01 8.50 23.58
CA ILE A 153 -3.13 9.35 22.76
C ILE A 153 -3.94 10.58 22.30
N ARG A 154 -3.31 11.75 22.22
CA ARG A 154 -3.99 13.02 21.95
C ARG A 154 -3.28 13.81 20.84
N PRO A 155 -4.01 14.68 20.12
CA PRO A 155 -3.39 15.70 19.30
C PRO A 155 -2.34 16.50 20.09
N GLY A 156 -1.22 16.82 19.44
CA GLY A 156 -0.07 17.51 20.03
C GLY A 156 0.95 16.58 20.71
N ASP A 157 0.65 15.29 20.88
CA ASP A 157 1.65 14.32 21.32
C ASP A 157 2.74 14.17 20.27
N ARG A 158 4.01 14.09 20.70
CA ARG A 158 5.11 13.74 19.81
C ARG A 158 5.46 12.27 19.98
N VAL A 159 5.27 11.46 18.94
CA VAL A 159 5.64 10.04 18.94
C VAL A 159 7.16 9.92 18.90
N VAL A 160 7.76 9.40 19.98
CA VAL A 160 9.21 9.29 20.11
C VAL A 160 9.71 7.87 19.93
N ARG A 161 8.92 6.84 20.30
CA ARG A 161 9.22 5.43 20.00
C ARG A 161 7.96 4.64 19.63
N VAL A 162 8.13 3.65 18.76
CA VAL A 162 7.11 2.66 18.39
C VAL A 162 7.78 1.29 18.38
N GLY A 163 7.17 0.29 19.03
CA GLY A 163 7.73 -1.07 19.11
C GLY A 163 9.14 -1.10 19.71
N GLY A 164 9.45 -0.14 20.59
CA GLY A 164 10.77 0.03 21.16
C GLY A 164 11.81 0.64 20.20
N ALA A 165 11.48 1.01 18.97
CA ALA A 165 12.39 1.70 18.05
C ALA A 165 12.15 3.22 18.04
N PRO A 166 13.19 4.06 17.90
CA PRO A 166 13.05 5.51 17.86
C PRO A 166 12.35 5.97 16.57
N VAL A 167 11.51 6.99 16.69
CA VAL A 167 10.73 7.57 15.60
C VAL A 167 11.25 8.97 15.29
N ILE A 168 11.59 9.20 14.02
CA ILE A 168 11.86 10.54 13.49
C ILE A 168 10.80 10.91 12.47
N THR A 169 10.27 9.94 11.74
CA THR A 169 9.22 10.18 10.76
C THR A 169 8.14 9.11 10.82
N ARG A 170 7.01 9.44 10.20
CA ARG A 170 5.97 8.49 9.80
C ARG A 170 6.52 7.21 9.14
N ALA A 171 7.53 7.32 8.29
CA ALA A 171 8.09 6.16 7.59
C ALA A 171 8.82 5.20 8.56
N ASP A 172 9.35 5.72 9.68
CA ASP A 172 9.88 4.88 10.75
C ASP A 172 8.76 4.11 11.45
N VAL A 173 7.62 4.76 11.71
CA VAL A 173 6.43 4.11 12.26
C VAL A 173 5.97 2.98 11.34
N GLN A 174 5.83 3.25 10.03
CA GLN A 174 5.42 2.25 9.04
C GLN A 174 6.37 1.05 8.98
N ASN A 175 7.69 1.28 9.10
CA ASN A 175 8.67 0.21 9.13
C ASN A 175 8.51 -0.70 10.36
N VAL A 176 8.22 -0.12 11.53
CA VAL A 176 7.96 -0.92 12.74
C VAL A 176 6.63 -1.67 12.60
N LEU A 177 5.57 -1.00 12.17
CA LEU A 177 4.25 -1.59 12.00
C LEU A 177 4.26 -2.75 11.00
N ASP A 178 5.12 -2.71 9.98
CA ASP A 178 5.24 -3.80 9.03
C ASP A 178 5.60 -5.14 9.69
N ARG A 179 6.32 -5.10 10.82
CA ARG A 179 6.79 -6.29 11.55
C ARG A 179 5.81 -6.78 12.63
N ILE A 180 4.72 -6.05 12.88
CA ILE A 180 3.73 -6.41 13.88
C ILE A 180 2.75 -7.46 13.30
N PRO A 181 2.49 -8.56 14.01
CA PRO A 181 1.55 -9.60 13.55
C PRO A 181 0.11 -9.08 13.47
N ASP A 182 -0.73 -9.84 12.77
CA ASP A 182 -2.17 -9.58 12.65
C ASP A 182 -2.97 -10.81 13.12
N PRO A 183 -3.71 -10.75 14.25
CA PRO A 183 -3.75 -9.65 15.23
C PRO A 183 -2.43 -9.48 16.00
N GLY A 184 -2.29 -8.39 16.75
CA GLY A 184 -1.06 -8.12 17.49
C GLY A 184 -1.18 -7.00 18.52
N SER A 185 -0.03 -6.55 19.03
CA SER A 185 0.06 -5.41 19.95
C SER A 185 1.32 -4.62 19.67
N VAL A 186 1.29 -3.30 19.92
CA VAL A 186 2.47 -2.44 19.77
C VAL A 186 2.55 -1.43 20.91
N ARG A 187 3.75 -1.21 21.46
CA ARG A 187 4.01 -0.17 22.45
C ARG A 187 4.42 1.14 21.76
N LEU A 188 3.75 2.22 22.11
CA LEU A 188 4.08 3.59 21.72
C LEU A 188 4.61 4.35 22.94
N GLU A 189 5.62 5.19 22.70
CA GLU A 189 6.05 6.20 23.66
C GLU A 189 5.92 7.56 23.02
N VAL A 190 5.27 8.48 23.73
CA VAL A 190 5.04 9.85 23.27
C VAL A 190 5.52 10.86 24.29
N GLU A 191 5.95 12.02 23.83
CA GLU A 191 6.15 13.18 24.68
C GLU A 191 4.89 14.06 24.69
N ARG A 192 4.40 14.34 25.90
CA ARG A 192 3.27 15.24 26.16
C ARG A 192 3.63 16.21 27.28
N ALA A 193 3.69 17.51 26.96
CA ALA A 193 4.06 18.56 27.92
C ALA A 193 5.36 18.25 28.68
N GLY A 194 6.41 17.82 27.96
CA GLY A 194 7.74 17.53 28.51
C GLY A 194 7.86 16.20 29.28
N ARG A 195 6.79 15.39 29.33
CA ARG A 195 6.81 14.06 29.97
C ARG A 195 6.68 12.96 28.93
N THR A 196 7.44 11.89 29.10
CA THR A 196 7.30 10.66 28.30
C THR A 196 6.18 9.80 28.88
N LEU A 197 5.20 9.46 28.05
CA LEU A 197 4.07 8.59 28.37
C LEU A 197 4.14 7.33 27.50
N GLY A 198 3.91 6.17 28.10
CA GLY A 198 3.89 4.88 27.40
C GLY A 198 2.47 4.34 27.23
N PHE A 199 2.16 3.84 26.04
CA PHE A 199 0.85 3.28 25.68
C PHE A 199 1.05 1.93 25.00
N THR A 200 0.32 0.90 25.40
CA THR A 200 0.24 -0.36 24.66
C THR A 200 -1.09 -0.39 23.91
N LEU A 201 -1.02 -0.60 22.60
CA LEU A 201 -2.18 -0.66 21.73
C LEU A 201 -2.43 -2.11 21.33
N ASP A 202 -3.61 -2.63 21.65
CA ASP A 202 -4.09 -3.92 21.16
C ASP A 202 -4.69 -3.73 19.76
N LEU A 203 -4.22 -4.54 18.82
CA LEU A 203 -4.55 -4.45 17.40
C LEU A 203 -5.40 -5.68 17.00
N PRO A 204 -6.68 -5.49 16.62
CA PRO A 204 -7.57 -6.59 16.28
C PRO A 204 -7.20 -7.25 14.96
N ALA A 205 -7.79 -8.42 14.68
CA ALA A 205 -7.59 -9.09 13.40
C ALA A 205 -8.03 -8.19 12.24
N GLY A 206 -7.20 -8.09 11.20
CA GLY A 206 -7.39 -7.23 10.05
C GLY A 206 -6.93 -5.78 10.25
N TRP A 207 -6.29 -5.41 11.37
CA TRP A 207 -5.84 -4.04 11.64
C TRP A 207 -4.94 -3.46 10.53
N ARG A 208 -4.23 -4.34 9.82
CA ARG A 208 -3.32 -3.95 8.72
C ARG A 208 -4.06 -3.46 7.48
N ARG A 209 -5.36 -3.75 7.34
CA ARG A 209 -6.13 -3.42 6.13
C ARG A 209 -6.24 -1.91 5.95
N HIS A 210 -5.81 -1.44 4.78
CA HIS A 210 -5.86 -0.05 4.36
C HIS A 210 -5.98 0.01 2.83
N ASP A 211 -6.18 1.19 2.25
CA ASP A 211 -6.21 1.33 0.79
C ASP A 211 -4.83 1.02 0.19
N ILE A 212 -4.74 -0.04 -0.60
CA ILE A 212 -3.54 -0.49 -1.31
C ILE A 212 -3.60 -0.20 -2.81
N SER A 213 -4.61 0.51 -3.29
CA SER A 213 -4.85 0.74 -4.73
C SER A 213 -3.82 1.63 -5.41
N TRP A 214 -2.99 2.30 -4.62
CA TRP A 214 -1.85 3.08 -5.08
C TRP A 214 -0.61 2.20 -5.32
N ARG A 215 -0.56 0.96 -4.80
CA ARG A 215 0.60 0.07 -4.95
C ARG A 215 0.71 -0.43 -6.37
N ALA A 216 1.83 -0.13 -7.03
CA ALA A 216 2.11 -0.66 -8.36
C ALA A 216 2.12 -2.19 -8.34
N SER A 217 2.67 -2.79 -7.28
CA SER A 217 2.77 -4.25 -7.17
C SER A 217 1.45 -4.99 -7.01
N ALA A 218 0.38 -4.31 -6.59
CA ALA A 218 -0.95 -4.91 -6.57
C ALA A 218 -1.47 -5.20 -7.99
N ALA A 219 -1.01 -4.46 -9.01
CA ALA A 219 -1.40 -4.71 -10.40
C ALA A 219 -0.85 -6.05 -10.94
N SER A 220 0.27 -6.53 -10.38
CA SER A 220 0.93 -7.78 -10.77
C SER A 220 0.28 -9.05 -10.19
N ILE A 221 -0.80 -8.93 -9.42
CA ILE A 221 -1.45 -10.06 -8.72
C ILE A 221 -2.84 -10.34 -9.29
N PRO A 222 -3.14 -11.57 -9.75
CA PRO A 222 -4.45 -11.94 -10.27
C PRO A 222 -5.49 -12.14 -9.13
N PRO A 223 -6.79 -12.32 -9.46
CA PRO A 223 -7.39 -12.30 -10.80
C PRO A 223 -7.49 -10.89 -11.38
N THR A 224 -7.40 -10.79 -12.70
CA THR A 224 -7.49 -9.55 -13.46
C THR A 224 -8.86 -9.43 -14.10
N VAL A 225 -9.34 -8.19 -14.28
CA VAL A 225 -10.50 -7.89 -15.12
C VAL A 225 -10.05 -6.92 -16.20
N GLY A 226 -10.16 -7.33 -17.47
CA GLY A 226 -9.50 -6.71 -18.62
C GLY A 226 -10.14 -5.43 -19.13
N ILE A 227 -10.50 -4.54 -18.22
CA ILE A 227 -11.13 -3.25 -18.45
C ILE A 227 -10.39 -2.15 -17.71
N TRP A 228 -10.51 -0.92 -18.19
CA TRP A 228 -10.34 0.27 -17.37
C TRP A 228 -11.64 1.08 -17.39
N GLY A 229 -11.84 1.91 -16.37
CA GLY A 229 -13.05 2.69 -16.25
C GLY A 229 -12.88 4.00 -15.51
N GLU A 230 -13.97 4.75 -15.46
CA GLU A 230 -14.06 6.03 -14.78
C GLU A 230 -15.26 6.02 -13.83
N PRO A 231 -15.09 6.45 -12.57
CA PRO A 231 -16.22 6.63 -11.67
C PRO A 231 -17.17 7.69 -12.23
N LEU A 232 -18.47 7.40 -12.21
CA LEU A 232 -19.47 8.39 -12.56
C LEU A 232 -19.59 9.48 -11.48
N ALA A 233 -19.82 10.71 -11.92
CA ALA A 233 -20.19 11.81 -11.03
C ALA A 233 -21.63 11.65 -10.50
N GLY A 234 -21.96 12.32 -9.39
CA GLY A 234 -23.24 12.14 -8.70
C GLY A 234 -24.47 12.48 -9.53
N ASN A 235 -24.40 13.42 -10.48
CA ASN A 235 -25.50 13.72 -11.40
C ASN A 235 -25.78 12.57 -12.38
N ALA A 236 -24.74 11.98 -12.96
CA ALA A 236 -24.87 10.82 -13.85
C ALA A 236 -25.39 9.58 -13.10
N LYS A 237 -24.96 9.38 -11.84
CA LYS A 237 -25.49 8.32 -10.97
C LYS A 237 -27.00 8.47 -10.74
N ARG A 238 -27.47 9.69 -10.41
CA ARG A 238 -28.90 9.96 -10.18
C ARG A 238 -29.77 9.66 -11.39
N ALA A 239 -29.30 9.98 -12.60
CA ALA A 239 -30.03 9.67 -13.84
C ALA A 239 -30.18 8.16 -14.09
N MET A 240 -29.36 7.33 -13.43
CA MET A 240 -29.39 5.87 -13.49
C MET A 240 -29.97 5.24 -12.21
N GLU A 241 -30.57 6.04 -11.32
CA GLU A 241 -31.11 5.60 -10.02
C GLU A 241 -30.05 4.92 -9.12
N ILE A 242 -28.79 5.35 -9.24
CA ILE A 242 -27.68 4.92 -8.40
C ILE A 242 -27.44 5.97 -7.33
N ALA A 243 -27.32 5.54 -6.06
CA ALA A 243 -27.03 6.46 -4.97
C ALA A 243 -25.62 7.09 -5.11
N PRO A 244 -25.43 8.38 -4.76
CA PRO A 244 -24.17 9.09 -5.01
C PRO A 244 -22.93 8.45 -4.38
N ASP A 245 -23.11 7.76 -3.26
CA ASP A 245 -22.11 7.08 -2.46
C ASP A 245 -21.86 5.61 -2.89
N ARG A 246 -22.52 5.13 -3.95
CA ARG A 246 -22.38 3.76 -4.46
C ARG A 246 -21.47 3.64 -5.67
N LEU A 247 -20.95 2.44 -5.89
CA LEU A 247 -20.15 2.07 -7.06
C LEU A 247 -20.93 2.39 -8.34
N ALA A 248 -20.27 3.10 -9.26
CA ALA A 248 -20.71 3.26 -10.63
C ALA A 248 -19.46 3.50 -11.47
N LEU A 249 -18.83 2.41 -11.93
CA LEU A 249 -17.61 2.47 -12.73
C LEU A 249 -17.97 2.24 -14.19
N ARG A 250 -17.92 3.31 -14.99
CA ARG A 250 -18.14 3.20 -16.43
C ARG A 250 -16.91 2.62 -17.10
N VAL A 251 -17.07 1.53 -17.84
CA VAL A 251 -16.02 0.93 -18.67
C VAL A 251 -15.70 1.88 -19.82
N THR A 252 -14.49 2.42 -19.85
CA THR A 252 -14.03 3.37 -20.87
C THR A 252 -12.91 2.80 -21.75
N PHE A 253 -12.33 1.67 -21.36
CA PHE A 253 -11.29 1.03 -22.15
C PHE A 253 -11.29 -0.48 -21.91
N LEU A 254 -10.93 -1.24 -22.95
CA LEU A 254 -10.78 -2.68 -22.93
C LEU A 254 -9.32 -3.00 -23.25
N PHE A 255 -8.57 -3.63 -22.33
CA PHE A 255 -7.14 -3.90 -22.54
C PHE A 255 -6.91 -4.81 -23.76
N PRO A 256 -6.12 -4.45 -24.78
CA PRO A 256 -6.02 -5.23 -26.01
C PRO A 256 -5.42 -6.63 -25.77
N GLY A 257 -5.71 -7.58 -26.68
CA GLY A 257 -5.16 -8.94 -26.64
C GLY A 257 -6.17 -10.00 -26.18
N GLU A 258 -5.95 -11.24 -26.62
CA GLU A 258 -6.85 -12.38 -26.39
C GLU A 258 -6.94 -12.74 -24.90
N GLU A 259 -5.81 -12.83 -24.20
CA GLU A 259 -5.75 -13.14 -22.77
C GLU A 259 -6.55 -12.13 -21.93
N TRP A 260 -6.43 -10.83 -22.25
CA TRP A 260 -7.22 -9.79 -21.61
C TRP A 260 -8.71 -9.91 -21.93
N ALA A 261 -9.07 -10.27 -23.17
CA ALA A 261 -10.46 -10.44 -23.57
C ALA A 261 -11.16 -11.56 -22.80
N ARG A 262 -10.45 -12.65 -22.51
CA ARG A 262 -10.97 -13.80 -21.74
C ARG A 262 -11.39 -13.42 -20.33
N THR A 263 -10.78 -12.40 -19.72
CA THR A 263 -11.05 -11.97 -18.34
C THR A 263 -12.30 -11.10 -18.16
N ARG A 264 -13.05 -10.80 -19.23
CA ARG A 264 -14.11 -9.77 -19.21
C ARG A 264 -15.51 -10.30 -18.96
N GLY A 265 -15.78 -11.59 -19.18
CA GLY A 265 -17.12 -12.15 -18.99
C GLY A 265 -18.23 -11.45 -19.79
N GLY A 266 -17.91 -10.86 -20.94
CA GLY A 266 -18.87 -10.12 -21.75
C GLY A 266 -19.08 -8.65 -21.37
N LEU A 267 -18.24 -8.07 -20.50
CA LEU A 267 -18.15 -6.62 -20.31
C LEU A 267 -17.86 -5.91 -21.64
N ARG A 268 -18.52 -4.78 -21.87
CA ARG A 268 -18.43 -3.95 -23.07
C ARG A 268 -18.08 -2.51 -22.71
N LEU A 269 -17.56 -1.79 -23.71
CA LEU A 269 -17.38 -0.35 -23.60
C LEU A 269 -18.74 0.32 -23.29
N GLY A 270 -18.75 1.22 -22.32
CA GLY A 270 -19.96 1.95 -21.89
C GLY A 270 -20.77 1.27 -20.79
N ASP A 271 -20.53 -0.01 -20.47
CA ASP A 271 -21.15 -0.66 -19.31
C ASP A 271 -20.80 0.11 -18.03
N VAL A 272 -21.77 0.27 -17.13
CA VAL A 272 -21.53 0.87 -15.80
C VAL A 272 -21.63 -0.22 -14.74
N ILE A 273 -20.51 -0.62 -14.16
CA ILE A 273 -20.47 -1.63 -13.09
C ILE A 273 -21.03 -0.99 -11.81
N VAL A 274 -22.05 -1.62 -11.22
CA VAL A 274 -22.77 -1.10 -10.04
C VAL A 274 -22.80 -2.06 -8.85
N ALA A 275 -22.59 -3.36 -9.09
CA ALA A 275 -22.49 -4.35 -8.02
C ALA A 275 -21.47 -5.45 -8.36
N VAL A 276 -20.93 -6.05 -7.32
CA VAL A 276 -20.02 -7.20 -7.37
C VAL A 276 -20.57 -8.25 -6.42
N ASP A 277 -20.73 -9.49 -6.89
CA ASP A 277 -21.30 -10.62 -6.15
C ASP A 277 -22.63 -10.28 -5.46
N GLY A 278 -23.51 -9.59 -6.19
CA GLY A 278 -24.81 -9.13 -5.70
C GLY A 278 -24.77 -7.98 -4.69
N SER A 279 -23.59 -7.47 -4.33
CA SER A 279 -23.42 -6.40 -3.34
C SER A 279 -23.20 -5.03 -4.02
N GLU A 280 -24.03 -4.05 -3.67
CA GLU A 280 -23.84 -2.65 -4.07
C GLU A 280 -22.75 -1.99 -3.20
N LEU A 281 -21.53 -1.99 -3.72
CA LEU A 281 -20.34 -1.50 -3.02
C LEU A 281 -20.32 0.03 -2.90
N PRO A 282 -19.54 0.59 -1.95
CA PRO A 282 -19.27 2.02 -1.89
C PRO A 282 -18.63 2.56 -3.18
N ALA A 283 -18.81 3.86 -3.43
CA ALA A 283 -18.15 4.56 -4.51
C ALA A 283 -16.63 4.42 -4.38
N MET A 284 -15.97 4.08 -5.49
CA MET A 284 -14.53 3.85 -5.52
C MET A 284 -13.95 4.22 -6.89
N THR A 285 -12.65 4.49 -6.91
CA THR A 285 -11.88 4.72 -8.14
C THR A 285 -11.71 3.42 -8.94
N ALA A 286 -11.29 3.52 -10.20
CA ALA A 286 -10.94 2.34 -11.00
C ALA A 286 -9.85 1.49 -10.34
N ARG A 287 -8.81 2.14 -9.79
CA ARG A 287 -7.73 1.44 -9.07
C ARG A 287 -8.27 0.68 -7.85
N GLN A 288 -9.12 1.32 -7.05
CA GLN A 288 -9.75 0.70 -5.90
C GLN A 288 -10.65 -0.47 -6.30
N PHE A 289 -11.38 -0.36 -7.42
CA PHE A 289 -12.16 -1.48 -7.97
C PHE A 289 -11.27 -2.67 -8.34
N HIS A 290 -10.16 -2.44 -9.05
CA HIS A 290 -9.21 -3.50 -9.39
C HIS A 290 -8.60 -4.14 -8.14
N SER A 291 -8.21 -3.35 -7.14
CA SER A 291 -7.70 -3.88 -5.87
C SER A 291 -8.77 -4.66 -5.11
N HIS A 292 -10.00 -4.16 -5.05
CA HIS A 292 -11.12 -4.87 -4.45
C HIS A 292 -11.32 -6.23 -5.13
N PHE A 293 -11.44 -6.26 -6.46
CA PHE A 293 -11.63 -7.47 -7.25
C PHE A 293 -10.53 -8.51 -6.97
N ARG A 294 -9.26 -8.08 -6.98
CA ARG A 294 -8.11 -8.93 -6.67
C ARG A 294 -8.15 -9.47 -5.25
N LEU A 295 -8.53 -8.65 -4.28
CA LEU A 295 -8.53 -9.03 -2.88
C LEU A 295 -9.67 -9.98 -2.54
N THR A 296 -10.83 -9.86 -3.19
CA THR A 296 -12.02 -10.64 -2.84
C THR A 296 -12.24 -11.90 -3.68
N HIS A 297 -11.51 -12.10 -4.79
CA HIS A 297 -11.68 -13.26 -5.67
C HIS A 297 -10.40 -14.06 -5.89
N GLU A 298 -10.52 -15.37 -6.12
CA GLU A 298 -9.39 -16.25 -6.41
C GLU A 298 -9.34 -16.66 -7.89
N VAL A 299 -8.14 -16.95 -8.38
CA VAL A 299 -7.95 -17.47 -9.74
C VAL A 299 -8.66 -18.81 -9.89
N GLY A 300 -9.36 -18.99 -11.02
CA GLY A 300 -10.18 -20.17 -11.32
C GLY A 300 -11.63 -20.05 -10.86
N GLY A 301 -11.97 -19.01 -10.09
CA GLY A 301 -13.35 -18.69 -9.74
C GLY A 301 -14.09 -17.89 -10.82
N THR A 302 -15.29 -17.44 -10.46
CA THR A 302 -16.14 -16.56 -11.26
C THR A 302 -16.72 -15.48 -10.35
N ALA A 303 -16.67 -14.23 -10.81
CA ALA A 303 -17.27 -13.08 -10.16
C ALA A 303 -18.60 -12.74 -10.85
N ALA A 304 -19.63 -12.39 -10.08
CA ALA A 304 -20.88 -11.88 -10.65
C ALA A 304 -20.86 -10.34 -10.67
N LEU A 305 -20.82 -9.74 -11.85
CA LEU A 305 -20.90 -8.28 -11.99
C LEU A 305 -22.29 -7.86 -12.45
N THR A 306 -22.93 -6.96 -11.72
CA THR A 306 -24.12 -6.27 -12.21
C THR A 306 -23.68 -4.99 -12.90
N VAL A 307 -24.07 -4.83 -14.16
CA VAL A 307 -23.81 -3.63 -14.96
C VAL A 307 -25.10 -2.98 -15.41
N VAL A 308 -25.09 -1.66 -15.58
CA VAL A 308 -26.11 -0.94 -16.35
C VAL A 308 -25.63 -0.83 -17.79
N ARG A 309 -26.38 -1.44 -18.71
CA ARG A 309 -26.16 -1.41 -20.16
C ARG A 309 -27.43 -0.92 -20.83
N GLU A 310 -27.34 0.18 -21.58
CA GLU A 310 -28.49 0.77 -22.29
C GLU A 310 -29.70 1.02 -21.36
N GLY A 311 -29.43 1.46 -20.13
CA GLY A 311 -30.46 1.75 -19.11
C GLY A 311 -31.03 0.52 -18.39
N ARG A 312 -30.56 -0.70 -18.69
CA ARG A 312 -31.02 -1.94 -18.04
C ARG A 312 -29.91 -2.56 -17.19
N ARG A 313 -30.27 -3.11 -16.03
CA ARG A 313 -29.36 -3.93 -15.21
C ARG A 313 -29.19 -5.30 -15.86
N VAL A 314 -27.94 -5.71 -16.07
CA VAL A 314 -27.53 -6.99 -16.65
C VAL A 314 -26.54 -7.63 -15.69
N ASN A 315 -26.74 -8.90 -15.36
CA ASN A 315 -25.77 -9.69 -14.60
C ASN A 315 -24.84 -10.41 -15.57
N LEU A 316 -23.54 -10.29 -15.33
CA LEU A 316 -22.47 -10.90 -16.11
C LEU A 316 -21.65 -11.81 -15.21
N GLU A 317 -21.30 -12.98 -15.73
CA GLU A 317 -20.34 -13.88 -15.09
C GLU A 317 -18.95 -13.60 -15.66
N VAL A 318 -18.06 -13.09 -14.81
CA VAL A 318 -16.71 -12.69 -15.17
C VAL A 318 -15.72 -13.71 -14.62
N PRO A 319 -14.98 -14.43 -15.48
CA PRO A 319 -14.06 -15.45 -15.00
C PRO A 319 -12.85 -14.80 -14.32
N CYS A 320 -12.47 -15.31 -13.16
CA CYS A 320 -11.34 -14.85 -12.40
C CYS A 320 -10.07 -15.49 -12.94
N LEU A 321 -9.50 -14.89 -13.98
CA LEU A 321 -8.32 -15.42 -14.67
C LEU A 321 -7.07 -14.61 -14.35
N GLU A 322 -5.92 -15.27 -14.48
CA GLU A 322 -4.63 -14.62 -14.57
C GLU A 322 -4.32 -14.32 -16.04
N VAL A 323 -3.83 -13.11 -16.31
CA VAL A 323 -3.28 -12.76 -17.62
C VAL A 323 -1.81 -13.12 -17.60
N ARG A 324 -1.38 -14.00 -18.51
CA ARG A 324 0.03 -14.30 -18.70
C ARG A 324 0.64 -13.24 -19.60
N GLU A 325 1.60 -12.48 -19.07
CA GLU A 325 2.41 -11.57 -19.89
C GLU A 325 3.39 -12.42 -20.71
N GLU A 326 3.26 -12.39 -22.05
CA GLU A 326 4.26 -12.93 -22.99
C GLU A 326 5.51 -12.02 -23.09
#